data_AF-A0A847LCT0-F1
#
_entry.id   AF-A0A847LCT0-F1
#
_cell.length_a   1.000
_cell.length_b   1.000
_cell.length_c   1.000
_cell.angle_alpha   90.00
_cell.angle_beta   90.00
_cell.angle_gamma   90.00
#
_symmetry.space_group_name_H-M   'P 1'
#
loop_
_entity.id
_entity.type
_entity.pdbx_description
1 polymer ?
#
loop_
_entity_poly.entity_id
_entity_poly.type
_entity_poly.pdbx_seq_one_letter_code
_entity_poly.pdbx_strand_id
1 'polypeptide(L)'
;MTSTQKAMLVALSVVLLSAVIGYAETVKDLNQNMWTWAVMEEILEECAHGSLGSLPPIGPQEAEETMMTAQQAIAKLIAGITTTDELQAARRLAAEFVQMGEPHDRVGRAVNRLLDRQEAFLHAHGEIAK
;
A
#
# COMPACT_ATOMS: atom_id res chain seq x y z
N MET A 1 29.48 -5.42 -4.57
CA MET A 1 28.10 -5.27 -4.07
C MET A 1 27.33 -6.53 -4.44
N THR A 2 26.97 -7.34 -3.45
CA THR A 2 26.12 -8.52 -3.62
C THR A 2 24.69 -8.08 -3.94
N SER A 3 23.95 -8.92 -4.68
CA SER A 3 22.58 -8.61 -5.18
C SER A 3 21.63 -8.11 -4.08
N THR A 4 21.78 -8.62 -2.86
CA THR A 4 21.03 -8.22 -1.67
C THR A 4 21.22 -6.76 -1.25
N GLN A 5 22.43 -6.19 -1.43
CA GLN A 5 22.66 -4.77 -1.14
C GLN A 5 21.97 -3.85 -2.14
N LYS A 6 21.72 -4.31 -3.37
CA LYS A 6 21.01 -3.52 -4.39
C LYS A 6 19.50 -3.50 -4.11
N ALA A 7 18.91 -4.64 -3.76
CA ALA A 7 17.50 -4.72 -3.39
C ALA A 7 17.18 -3.87 -2.15
N MET A 8 18.05 -3.93 -1.14
CA MET A 8 17.89 -3.14 0.09
C MET A 8 18.02 -1.63 -0.19
N LEU A 9 18.88 -1.22 -1.14
CA LEU A 9 19.00 0.19 -1.54
C LEU A 9 17.78 0.70 -2.33
N VAL A 10 17.18 -0.16 -3.16
CA VAL A 10 15.95 0.18 -3.91
C VAL A 10 14.77 0.34 -2.94
N ALA A 11 14.62 -0.59 -1.99
CA ALA A 11 13.62 -0.48 -0.93
C ALA A 11 13.81 0.78 -0.07
N LEU A 12 15.07 1.17 0.22
CA LEU A 12 15.36 2.36 1.03
C LEU A 12 15.16 3.68 0.25
N SER A 13 15.37 3.67 -1.06
CA SER A 13 15.31 4.89 -1.88
C SER A 13 13.90 5.31 -2.27
N VAL A 14 12.94 4.38 -2.31
CA VAL A 14 11.51 4.70 -2.52
C VAL A 14 10.89 5.43 -1.32
N VAL A 15 11.43 5.24 -0.11
CA VAL A 15 10.89 5.80 1.15
C VAL A 15 11.20 7.31 1.33
N LEU A 16 12.18 7.86 0.61
CA LEU A 16 12.82 9.14 0.96
C LEU A 16 12.24 10.41 0.31
N LEU A 17 11.21 10.32 -0.55
CA LEU A 17 10.82 11.44 -1.43
C LEU A 17 9.53 12.18 -1.09
N SER A 18 9.03 12.11 0.13
CA SER A 18 7.82 12.86 0.49
C SER A 18 7.89 13.48 1.89
N ALA A 19 8.01 14.81 1.98
CA ALA A 19 6.92 15.62 2.54
C ALA A 19 7.09 17.14 2.43
N VAL A 20 6.09 17.76 1.78
CA VAL A 20 5.49 19.05 2.14
C VAL A 20 4.51 18.77 3.31
N ILE A 21 4.56 19.62 4.33
CA ILE A 21 4.27 19.30 5.74
C ILE A 21 2.75 19.10 5.98
N GLY A 22 2.31 17.89 6.33
CA GLY A 22 0.91 17.54 6.69
C GLY A 22 0.24 16.55 5.73
N TYR A 23 -0.20 17.02 4.57
CA TYR A 23 -0.86 16.19 3.52
C TYR A 23 0.03 15.06 2.99
N ALA A 24 1.33 15.29 2.93
CA ALA A 24 2.26 14.28 2.43
C ALA A 24 2.46 13.13 3.42
N GLU A 25 2.12 13.29 4.70
CA GLU A 25 2.34 12.25 5.71
C GLU A 25 1.32 11.12 5.56
N THR A 26 0.02 11.44 5.43
CA THR A 26 -1.04 10.44 5.18
C THR A 26 -0.82 9.68 3.88
N VAL A 27 -0.43 10.37 2.80
CA VAL A 27 -0.16 9.73 1.50
C VAL A 27 1.11 8.88 1.57
N LYS A 28 2.14 9.33 2.30
CA LYS A 28 3.37 8.55 2.53
C LYS A 28 3.07 7.28 3.32
N ASP A 29 2.30 7.38 4.40
CA ASP A 29 1.93 6.22 5.22
C ASP A 29 1.05 5.25 4.42
N LEU A 30 0.13 5.77 3.61
CA LEU A 30 -0.68 4.94 2.71
C LEU A 30 0.21 4.21 1.70
N ASN A 31 1.14 4.91 1.06
CA ASN A 31 2.11 4.32 0.12
C ASN A 31 2.94 3.24 0.81
N GLN A 32 3.49 3.51 1.99
CA GLN A 32 4.28 2.55 2.75
C GLN A 32 3.49 1.27 3.04
N ASN A 33 2.26 1.38 3.55
CA ASN A 33 1.44 0.21 3.86
C ASN A 33 1.02 -0.56 2.60
N MET A 34 0.77 0.14 1.47
CA MET A 34 0.48 -0.52 0.20
C MET A 34 1.69 -1.32 -0.32
N TRP A 35 2.89 -0.76 -0.24
CA TRP A 35 4.13 -1.49 -0.56
C TRP A 35 4.33 -2.69 0.36
N THR A 36 4.12 -2.52 1.67
CA THR A 36 4.21 -3.63 2.63
C THR A 36 3.25 -4.75 2.25
N TRP A 37 1.99 -4.44 1.94
CA TRP A 37 1.04 -5.46 1.48
C TRP A 37 1.54 -6.16 0.20
N ALA A 38 1.92 -5.42 -0.84
CA ALA A 38 2.36 -6.01 -2.10
C ALA A 38 3.56 -6.96 -1.93
N VAL A 39 4.56 -6.56 -1.12
CA VAL A 39 5.74 -7.41 -0.83
C VAL A 39 5.36 -8.66 -0.04
N MET A 40 4.42 -8.56 0.92
CA MET A 40 3.98 -9.75 1.65
C MET A 40 3.21 -10.72 0.75
N GLU A 41 2.41 -10.23 -0.20
CA GLU A 41 1.76 -11.11 -1.19
C GLU A 41 2.78 -11.87 -2.04
N GLU A 42 3.84 -11.19 -2.48
CA GLU A 42 4.94 -11.82 -3.24
C GLU A 42 5.61 -12.93 -2.42
N ILE A 43 5.95 -12.66 -1.15
CA ILE A 43 6.57 -13.64 -0.26
C ILE A 43 5.67 -14.85 0.00
N LEU A 44 4.35 -14.63 0.16
CA LEU A 44 3.38 -15.72 0.35
C LEU A 44 3.25 -16.57 -0.91
N GLU A 45 3.20 -15.93 -2.07
CA GLU A 45 3.18 -16.61 -3.37
C GLU A 45 4.45 -17.44 -3.58
N GLU A 46 5.62 -16.89 -3.25
CA GLU A 46 6.90 -17.60 -3.32
C GLU A 46 6.96 -18.80 -2.37
N CYS A 47 6.49 -18.64 -1.12
CA CYS A 47 6.38 -19.73 -0.14
C CYS A 47 5.48 -20.86 -0.65
N ALA A 48 4.33 -20.51 -1.25
CA ALA A 48 3.35 -21.48 -1.74
C ALA A 48 3.87 -22.30 -2.94
N HIS A 49 4.65 -21.68 -3.82
CA HIS A 49 5.17 -22.31 -5.03
C HIS A 49 6.54 -22.98 -4.85
N GLY A 50 7.16 -22.87 -3.67
CA GLY A 50 8.48 -23.48 -3.39
C GLY A 50 9.60 -22.96 -4.29
N SER A 51 9.45 -21.73 -4.79
CA SER A 51 10.26 -21.13 -5.86
C SER A 51 11.71 -20.82 -5.44
N LEU A 52 11.95 -20.70 -4.14
CA LEU A 52 13.24 -20.27 -3.61
C LEU A 52 14.09 -21.44 -3.11
N GLY A 53 15.25 -21.64 -3.76
CA GLY A 53 16.35 -22.46 -3.25
C GLY A 53 17.01 -21.92 -1.96
N SER A 54 16.45 -20.86 -1.35
CA SER A 54 16.84 -20.28 -0.07
C SER A 54 15.61 -19.81 0.70
N LEU A 55 15.40 -20.24 1.95
CA LEU A 55 14.24 -19.82 2.74
C LEU A 55 14.08 -18.28 2.72
N PRO A 56 12.86 -17.75 2.48
CA PRO A 56 12.60 -16.33 2.61
C PRO A 56 12.92 -15.85 4.04
N PRO A 57 13.30 -14.57 4.21
CA PRO A 57 13.76 -14.04 5.48
C PRO A 57 12.67 -14.00 6.57
N ILE A 58 11.40 -14.03 6.16
CA ILE A 58 10.23 -14.12 7.03
C ILE A 58 9.40 -15.34 6.61
N GLY A 59 8.81 -16.02 7.59
CA GLY A 59 7.95 -17.18 7.35
C GLY A 59 6.57 -16.79 6.80
N PRO A 60 5.81 -17.72 6.20
CA PRO A 60 4.49 -17.44 5.66
C PRO A 60 3.51 -16.89 6.72
N GLN A 61 3.55 -17.40 7.95
CA GLN A 61 2.71 -16.88 9.03
C GLN A 61 3.03 -15.41 9.37
N GLU A 62 4.31 -15.06 9.47
CA GLU A 62 4.75 -13.69 9.78
C GLU A 62 4.40 -12.73 8.63
N ALA A 63 4.51 -13.20 7.38
CA ALA A 63 4.09 -12.45 6.20
C ALA A 63 2.57 -12.19 6.20
N GLU A 64 1.74 -13.18 6.54
CA GLU A 64 0.29 -13.00 6.69
C GLU A 64 -0.07 -11.98 7.78
N GLU A 65 0.55 -12.09 8.96
CA GLU A 65 0.31 -11.16 10.08
C GLU A 65 0.72 -9.72 9.72
N THR A 66 1.86 -9.55 9.04
CA THR A 66 2.34 -8.26 8.56
C THR A 66 1.41 -7.68 7.49
N MET A 67 0.95 -8.52 6.55
CA MET A 67 0.00 -8.14 5.52
C MET A 67 -1.33 -7.67 6.12
N MET A 68 -1.88 -8.43 7.08
CA MET A 68 -3.12 -8.04 7.76
C MET A 68 -2.97 -6.71 8.52
N THR A 69 -1.82 -6.50 9.16
CA THR A 69 -1.52 -5.24 9.86
C THR A 69 -1.49 -4.07 8.89
N ALA A 70 -0.83 -4.23 7.73
CA ALA A 70 -0.80 -3.21 6.68
C ALA A 70 -2.20 -2.91 6.13
N GLN A 71 -3.02 -3.93 5.88
CA GLN A 71 -4.40 -3.78 5.40
C GLN A 71 -5.26 -3.01 6.42
N GLN A 72 -5.12 -3.29 7.71
CA GLN A 72 -5.84 -2.57 8.77
C GLN A 72 -5.39 -1.10 8.85
N ALA A 73 -4.09 -0.84 8.72
CA ALA A 73 -3.55 0.52 8.70
C ALA A 73 -4.08 1.32 7.49
N ILE A 74 -4.11 0.71 6.29
CA ILE A 74 -4.71 1.30 5.09
C ILE A 74 -6.18 1.67 5.33
N ALA A 75 -6.98 0.74 5.87
CA ALA A 75 -8.38 0.99 6.13
C ALA A 75 -8.58 2.16 7.11
N LYS A 76 -7.75 2.26 8.14
CA LYS A 76 -7.76 3.36 9.11
C LYS A 76 -7.37 4.70 8.48
N LEU A 77 -6.32 4.71 7.64
CA LEU A 77 -5.88 5.91 6.92
C LEU A 77 -6.98 6.43 5.99
N ILE A 78 -7.61 5.51 5.22
CA ILE A 78 -8.70 5.86 4.30
C ILE A 78 -9.93 6.39 5.06
N ALA A 79 -10.31 5.75 6.18
CA ALA A 79 -11.42 6.23 7.00
C ALA A 79 -11.16 7.63 7.60
N GLY A 80 -9.90 8.03 7.74
CA GLY A 80 -9.50 9.36 8.20
C GLY A 80 -9.52 10.45 7.12
N ILE A 81 -9.74 10.09 5.86
CA ILE A 81 -9.87 11.06 4.76
C ILE A 81 -11.20 11.80 4.89
N THR A 82 -11.14 13.13 4.91
CA THR A 82 -12.34 13.99 5.07
C THR A 82 -12.54 14.97 3.93
N THR A 83 -11.56 15.09 3.02
CA THR A 83 -11.58 16.08 1.94
C THR A 83 -11.46 15.45 0.55
N THR A 84 -11.97 16.17 -0.46
CA THR A 84 -11.83 15.77 -1.87
C THR A 84 -10.37 15.69 -2.32
N ASP A 85 -9.52 16.60 -1.86
CA ASP A 85 -8.11 16.64 -2.27
C ASP A 85 -7.31 15.44 -1.74
N GLU A 86 -7.60 15.00 -0.52
CA GLU A 86 -7.05 13.77 0.08
C GLU A 86 -7.53 12.52 -0.67
N LEU A 87 -8.82 12.44 -1.01
CA LEU A 87 -9.37 11.36 -1.83
C LEU A 87 -8.65 11.29 -3.19
N GLN A 88 -8.48 12.42 -3.87
CA GLN A 88 -7.80 12.47 -5.16
C GLN A 88 -6.32 12.05 -5.05
N ALA A 89 -5.63 12.43 -3.98
CA ALA A 89 -4.27 12.01 -3.70
C ALA A 89 -4.15 10.49 -3.60
N ALA A 90 -4.99 9.91 -2.73
CA ALA A 90 -5.00 8.48 -2.46
C ALA A 90 -5.40 7.69 -3.72
N ARG A 91 -6.32 8.22 -4.53
CA ARG A 91 -6.69 7.62 -5.83
C ARG A 91 -5.54 7.64 -6.83
N ARG A 92 -4.78 8.74 -6.92
CA ARG A 92 -3.59 8.80 -7.80
C ARG A 92 -2.57 7.75 -7.39
N LEU A 93 -2.27 7.65 -6.10
CA LEU A 93 -1.37 6.63 -5.57
C LEU A 93 -1.88 5.20 -5.87
N ALA A 94 -3.17 4.93 -5.64
CA ALA A 94 -3.76 3.64 -5.96
C ALA A 94 -3.69 3.31 -7.46
N ALA A 95 -3.85 4.31 -8.33
CA ALA A 95 -3.71 4.16 -9.77
C ALA A 95 -2.26 3.89 -10.20
N GLU A 96 -1.28 4.49 -9.53
CA GLU A 96 0.15 4.19 -9.76
C GLU A 96 0.44 2.71 -9.47
N PHE A 97 -0.07 2.17 -8.36
CA PHE A 97 0.06 0.75 -8.03
C PHE A 97 -0.59 -0.18 -9.06
N VAL A 98 -1.77 0.19 -9.58
CA VAL A 98 -2.43 -0.54 -10.67
C VAL A 98 -1.55 -0.64 -11.92
N GLN A 99 -0.76 0.40 -12.21
CA GLN A 99 0.12 0.43 -13.38
C GLN A 99 1.41 -0.40 -13.20
N MET A 100 1.76 -0.79 -11.97
CA MET A 100 2.98 -1.55 -11.68
C MET A 100 2.86 -3.04 -11.98
N GLY A 101 1.64 -3.56 -12.21
CA GLY A 101 1.39 -4.99 -12.45
C GLY A 101 1.30 -5.82 -11.17
N GLU A 102 1.17 -7.14 -11.30
CA GLU A 102 1.07 -8.05 -10.14
C GLU A 102 2.37 -8.06 -9.31
N PRO A 103 2.30 -8.10 -7.97
CA PRO A 103 1.10 -8.12 -7.11
C PRO A 103 0.50 -6.73 -6.80
N HIS A 104 1.16 -5.65 -7.21
CA HIS A 104 0.77 -4.26 -6.93
C HIS A 104 -0.61 -3.89 -7.50
N ASP A 105 -1.02 -4.49 -8.61
CA ASP A 105 -2.35 -4.29 -9.20
C ASP A 105 -3.47 -4.70 -8.23
N ARG A 106 -3.35 -5.86 -7.59
CA ARG A 106 -4.34 -6.34 -6.61
C ARG A 106 -4.49 -5.37 -5.45
N VAL A 107 -3.37 -4.87 -4.94
CA VAL A 107 -3.34 -3.87 -3.86
C VAL A 107 -3.98 -2.56 -4.31
N GLY A 108 -3.56 -2.00 -5.46
CA GLY A 108 -4.10 -0.75 -6.00
C GLY A 108 -5.61 -0.81 -6.26
N ARG A 109 -6.11 -1.93 -6.80
CA ARG A 109 -7.56 -2.15 -6.97
C ARG A 109 -8.28 -2.28 -5.64
N ALA A 110 -7.70 -2.95 -4.65
CA ALA A 110 -8.32 -3.09 -3.33
C ALA A 110 -8.42 -1.75 -2.60
N VAL A 111 -7.37 -0.93 -2.66
CA VAL A 111 -7.36 0.43 -2.11
C VAL A 111 -8.40 1.30 -2.81
N ASN A 112 -8.51 1.25 -4.14
CA ASN A 112 -9.56 1.98 -4.86
C ASN A 112 -10.97 1.62 -4.37
N ARG A 113 -11.26 0.33 -4.11
CA ARG A 113 -12.57 -0.07 -3.56
C ARG A 113 -12.84 0.49 -2.16
N LEU A 114 -11.80 0.66 -1.33
CA LEU A 114 -11.94 1.29 -0.02
C LEU A 114 -12.20 2.80 -0.16
N LEU A 115 -11.49 3.45 -1.09
CA LEU A 115 -11.69 4.87 -1.41
C LEU A 115 -13.10 5.13 -1.97
N ASP A 116 -13.62 4.25 -2.81
CA ASP A 116 -15.00 4.35 -3.32
C ASP A 116 -16.04 4.33 -2.18
N ARG A 117 -15.81 3.49 -1.15
CA ARG A 117 -16.68 3.44 0.03
C ARG A 117 -16.56 4.71 0.88
N GLN A 118 -15.36 5.24 1.05
CA GLN A 118 -15.14 6.47 1.79
C GLN A 118 -15.77 7.67 1.08
N GLU A 119 -15.58 7.79 -0.24
CA GLU A 119 -16.20 8.85 -1.04
C GLU A 119 -17.73 8.80 -0.93
N ALA A 120 -18.33 7.61 -1.06
CA ALA A 120 -19.76 7.43 -0.87
C ALA A 120 -20.24 7.86 0.53
N PHE A 121 -19.44 7.55 1.58
CA PHE A 121 -19.72 8.01 2.95
C PHE A 121 -19.67 9.53 3.06
N LEU A 122 -18.61 10.18 2.57
CA LEU A 122 -18.45 11.63 2.63
C LEU A 122 -19.57 12.37 1.88
N HIS A 123 -19.98 11.88 0.71
CA HIS A 123 -21.14 12.44 -0.01
C HIS A 123 -22.45 12.27 0.75
N ALA A 124 -22.68 11.12 1.38
CA ALA A 124 -23.90 10.84 2.14
C ALA A 124 -24.03 11.75 3.38
N HIS A 125 -22.90 12.12 3.98
CA HIS A 125 -22.82 12.97 5.15
C HIS A 125 -22.65 14.47 4.82
N GLY A 126 -22.56 14.84 3.54
CA GLY A 126 -22.42 16.23 3.10
C GLY A 126 -21.04 16.84 3.41
N GLU A 127 -20.03 16.01 3.66
CA GLU A 127 -18.67 16.45 3.94
C GLU A 127 -17.94 16.88 2.65
N ILE A 128 -18.35 16.34 1.49
CA ILE A 128 -17.87 16.76 0.18
C ILE A 128 -19.04 16.96 -0.79
N ALA A 129 -18.91 17.93 -1.70
CA ALA A 129 -19.91 18.21 -2.74
C ALA A 129 -20.05 17.03 -3.72
N LYS A 130 -21.28 16.76 -4.18
CA LYS A 130 -21.59 15.75 -5.21
C LYS A 130 -21.02 16.10 -6.58
#